data_AF-A0A328S1Q5-F1
#
_entry.id   AF-A0A328S1Q5-F1
#
_cell.length_a   1.000
_cell.length_b   1.000
_cell.length_c   1.000
_cell.angle_alpha   90.00
_cell.angle_beta   90.00
_cell.angle_gamma   90.00
#
_symmetry.space_group_name_H-M   'P 1'
#
loop_
_entity.id
_entity.type
_entity.pdbx_description
1 polymer ?
#
loop_
_entity_poly.entity_id
_entity_poly.type
_entity_poly.pdbx_seq_one_letter_code
_entity_poly.pdbx_strand_id
1 'polypeptide(L)'
;MKSLIKDSLNDSKAKTMEKPDIASSNLDDVNGHLIDIINKSRAKIFVIGAGGAGNNTISRLGEIGIEGAETISVNTDAQDLFFSKSNAKILIGEETCGGLGAGGIPDVGEASAEESEEEIKKKIDGADMVFVTCGLGGG
;
A
#
# COMPACT_ATOMS: atom_id res chain seq x y z
N MET A 1 -9.01 25.75 -35.75
CA MET A 1 -7.93 24.75 -35.63
C MET A 1 -8.11 23.74 -34.47
N LYS A 2 -9.30 23.63 -33.85
CA LYS A 2 -9.63 22.60 -32.83
C LYS A 2 -10.60 21.51 -33.34
N SER A 3 -10.89 21.48 -34.64
CA SER A 3 -11.85 20.53 -35.25
C SER A 3 -11.16 19.32 -35.88
N LEU A 4 -9.96 19.48 -36.44
CA LEU A 4 -9.31 18.43 -37.25
C LEU A 4 -8.64 17.32 -36.44
N ILE A 5 -8.48 17.47 -35.12
CA ILE A 5 -7.87 16.46 -34.24
C ILE A 5 -8.93 15.59 -33.54
N LYS A 6 -10.18 16.09 -33.42
CA LYS A 6 -11.28 15.31 -32.82
C LYS A 6 -11.79 14.22 -33.74
N ASP A 7 -11.67 14.41 -35.05
CA ASP A 7 -12.16 13.45 -36.04
C ASP A 7 -11.20 12.25 -36.23
N SER A 8 -9.90 12.42 -35.90
CA SER A 8 -8.90 11.34 -36.04
C SER A 8 -8.89 10.33 -34.88
N LEU A 9 -9.52 10.65 -33.75
CA LEU A 9 -9.57 9.79 -32.55
C LEU A 9 -10.84 8.92 -32.49
N ASN A 10 -11.90 9.30 -33.21
CA ASN A 10 -13.15 8.53 -33.23
C ASN A 10 -13.13 7.38 -34.25
N ASP A 11 -12.28 7.43 -35.28
CA ASP A 11 -12.19 6.37 -36.30
C ASP A 11 -11.36 5.14 -35.86
N SER A 12 -10.74 5.16 -34.68
CA SER A 12 -9.96 4.03 -34.15
C SER A 12 -10.70 3.16 -33.13
N LYS A 13 -11.93 3.52 -32.73
CA LYS A 13 -12.73 2.76 -31.73
C LYS A 13 -13.94 2.01 -32.29
N ALA A 14 -14.18 2.05 -33.60
CA ALA A 14 -15.31 1.38 -34.24
C ALA A 14 -14.85 0.27 -35.22
N LYS A 15 -14.04 -0.68 -34.75
CA LYS A 15 -13.89 -1.98 -35.43
C LYS A 15 -13.36 -3.08 -34.49
N THR A 16 -14.00 -3.26 -33.34
CA THR A 16 -14.03 -4.61 -32.76
C THR A 16 -15.10 -5.40 -33.48
N MET A 17 -14.67 -6.48 -34.13
CA MET A 17 -15.49 -7.47 -34.79
C MET A 17 -16.59 -7.96 -33.84
N GLU A 18 -17.85 -7.91 -34.26
CA GLU A 18 -18.90 -8.69 -33.61
C GLU A 18 -18.49 -10.17 -33.68
N LYS A 19 -18.37 -10.82 -32.52
CA LYS A 19 -18.25 -12.27 -32.44
C LYS A 19 -19.66 -12.87 -32.44
N PRO A 20 -19.87 -14.00 -33.15
CA PRO A 20 -21.19 -14.58 -33.33
C PRO A 20 -21.72 -15.19 -32.02
N ASP A 21 -23.02 -15.02 -31.81
CA ASP A 21 -23.81 -15.60 -30.72
C ASP A 21 -23.76 -17.14 -30.73
N ILE A 22 -23.00 -17.74 -29.82
CA ILE A 22 -23.08 -19.17 -29.51
C ILE A 22 -22.94 -19.38 -27.99
N ALA A 23 -24.07 -19.68 -27.34
CA ALA A 23 -24.25 -20.24 -25.99
C ALA A 23 -23.72 -19.44 -24.77
N SER A 24 -24.47 -18.42 -24.35
CA SER A 24 -24.13 -17.49 -23.25
C SER A 24 -24.42 -17.98 -21.82
N SER A 25 -25.07 -19.11 -21.59
CA SER A 25 -25.50 -19.47 -20.22
C SER A 25 -24.49 -20.25 -19.37
N ASN A 26 -23.39 -20.75 -19.96
CA ASN A 26 -22.40 -21.59 -19.23
C ASN A 26 -21.01 -20.95 -19.10
N LEU A 27 -20.68 -19.92 -19.88
CA LEU A 27 -19.38 -19.23 -19.76
C LEU A 27 -19.38 -18.21 -18.62
N ASP A 28 -20.50 -17.55 -18.35
CA ASP A 28 -20.59 -16.51 -17.32
C ASP A 28 -20.50 -17.10 -15.90
N ASP A 29 -21.04 -18.30 -15.70
CA ASP A 29 -21.00 -19.03 -14.41
C ASP A 29 -19.59 -19.59 -14.11
N VAL A 30 -18.94 -20.19 -15.11
CA VAL A 30 -17.56 -20.69 -14.96
C VAL A 30 -16.58 -19.53 -14.75
N ASN A 31 -16.72 -18.44 -15.50
CA ASN A 31 -15.89 -17.25 -15.30
C ASN A 31 -16.13 -16.61 -13.93
N GLY A 32 -17.37 -16.59 -13.43
CA GLY A 32 -17.69 -16.14 -12.07
C GLY A 32 -17.03 -16.97 -10.99
N HIS A 33 -17.14 -18.30 -11.07
CA HIS A 33 -16.51 -19.22 -10.12
C HIS A 33 -14.96 -19.11 -10.12
N LEU A 34 -14.35 -18.91 -11.29
CA LEU A 34 -12.90 -18.68 -11.40
C LEU A 34 -12.48 -17.36 -10.75
N ILE A 35 -13.24 -16.28 -10.95
CA ILE A 35 -12.98 -14.97 -10.32
C ILE A 35 -13.08 -15.08 -8.79
N ASP A 36 -14.05 -15.82 -8.27
CA ASP A 36 -14.19 -16.04 -6.82
C ASP A 36 -13.02 -16.80 -6.21
N ILE A 37 -12.50 -17.82 -6.90
CA ILE A 37 -11.30 -18.55 -6.46
C ILE A 37 -10.08 -17.63 -6.47
N ILE A 38 -9.91 -16.82 -7.52
CA ILE A 38 -8.80 -15.86 -7.65
C ILE A 38 -8.87 -14.81 -6.53
N ASN A 39 -10.05 -14.27 -6.24
CA ASN A 39 -10.23 -13.28 -5.18
C ASN A 39 -10.00 -13.87 -3.79
N LYS A 40 -10.47 -15.10 -3.53
CA LYS A 40 -10.22 -15.80 -2.25
C LYS A 40 -8.75 -16.16 -2.03
N SER A 41 -7.98 -16.32 -3.11
CA SER A 41 -6.55 -16.65 -3.04
C SER A 41 -5.63 -15.42 -3.05
N ARG A 42 -6.20 -14.21 -3.10
CA ARG A 42 -5.42 -12.98 -3.04
C ARG A 42 -4.89 -12.76 -1.63
N ALA A 43 -3.57 -12.86 -1.46
CA ALA A 43 -2.91 -12.62 -0.18
C ALA A 43 -3.05 -11.16 0.25
N LYS A 44 -3.31 -10.93 1.54
CA LYS A 44 -3.29 -9.62 2.19
C LYS A 44 -1.86 -9.30 2.64
N ILE A 45 -1.19 -8.46 1.86
CA ILE A 45 0.22 -8.11 2.07
C ILE A 45 0.34 -6.68 2.62
N PHE A 46 1.17 -6.50 3.65
CA PHE A 46 1.54 -5.19 4.17
C PHE A 46 3.04 -4.95 4.02
N VAL A 47 3.43 -3.71 3.71
CA VAL A 47 4.82 -3.26 3.72
C VAL A 47 4.94 -2.11 4.71
N ILE A 48 5.69 -2.34 5.79
CA ILE A 48 5.92 -1.40 6.87
C ILE A 48 7.29 -0.78 6.71
N GLY A 49 7.36 0.54 6.61
CA GLY A 49 8.59 1.30 6.71
C GLY A 49 8.77 1.85 8.12
N ALA A 50 9.83 1.45 8.80
CA ALA A 50 10.16 1.96 10.13
C ALA A 50 11.29 3.00 10.07
N GLY A 51 11.07 4.13 10.76
CA GLY A 51 12.02 5.24 10.84
C GLY A 51 12.18 6.00 9.51
N GLY A 52 13.07 7.01 9.48
CA GLY A 52 13.20 7.90 8.32
C GLY A 52 13.57 7.19 7.00
N ALA A 53 14.53 6.26 7.03
CA ALA A 53 14.89 5.49 5.84
C ALA A 53 13.77 4.53 5.38
N GLY A 54 13.04 3.92 6.33
CA GLY A 54 11.87 3.10 6.03
C GLY A 54 10.75 3.92 5.41
N ASN A 55 10.43 5.07 5.99
CA ASN A 55 9.43 6.02 5.49
C ASN A 55 9.76 6.54 4.09
N ASN A 56 11.03 6.83 3.81
CA ASN A 56 11.49 7.20 2.46
C ASN A 56 11.26 6.07 1.45
N THR A 57 11.56 4.83 1.85
CA THR A 57 11.33 3.65 1.02
C THR A 57 9.85 3.49 0.72
N ILE A 58 9.00 3.56 1.74
CA ILE A 58 7.54 3.49 1.60
C ILE A 58 7.00 4.60 0.71
N SER A 59 7.47 5.83 0.91
CA SER A 59 7.07 6.97 0.08
C SER A 59 7.37 6.73 -1.39
N ARG A 60 8.55 6.14 -1.68
CA ARG A 60 8.92 5.78 -3.05
C ARG A 60 8.03 4.68 -3.62
N LEU A 61 7.70 3.66 -2.83
CA LEU A 61 6.78 2.60 -3.24
C LEU A 61 5.38 3.17 -3.52
N GLY A 62 4.87 4.05 -2.66
CA GLY A 62 3.59 4.73 -2.86
C GLY A 62 3.55 5.59 -4.13
N GLU A 63 4.64 6.29 -4.44
CA GLU A 63 4.75 7.09 -5.67
C GLU A 63 4.83 6.27 -6.96
N ILE A 64 5.51 5.11 -6.91
CA ILE A 64 5.59 4.20 -8.07
C ILE A 64 4.24 3.48 -8.29
N GLY A 65 3.44 3.33 -7.23
CA GLY A 65 2.13 2.70 -7.28
C GLY A 65 2.22 1.17 -7.23
N ILE A 66 2.77 0.63 -6.14
CA ILE A 66 2.81 -0.83 -5.96
C ILE A 66 1.40 -1.40 -5.92
N GLU A 67 1.19 -2.52 -6.61
CA GLU A 67 -0.08 -3.24 -6.61
C GLU A 67 -0.03 -4.44 -5.67
N GLY A 68 -1.13 -4.70 -4.98
CA GLY A 68 -1.30 -5.91 -4.18
C GLY A 68 -0.68 -5.87 -2.78
N ALA A 69 -0.15 -4.73 -2.33
CA ALA A 69 0.27 -4.54 -0.96
C ALA A 69 -0.13 -3.17 -0.42
N GLU A 70 -0.46 -3.12 0.87
CA GLU A 70 -0.77 -1.88 1.59
C GLU A 70 0.49 -1.35 2.28
N THR A 71 0.80 -0.08 2.05
CA THR A 71 2.00 0.57 2.58
C THR A 71 1.70 1.32 3.88
N ILE A 72 2.54 1.08 4.89
CA ILE A 72 2.41 1.68 6.22
C ILE A 72 3.73 2.35 6.60
N SER A 73 3.68 3.63 6.95
CA SER A 73 4.82 4.35 7.53
C SER A 73 4.72 4.35 9.05
N VAL A 74 5.81 4.06 9.74
CA VAL A 74 5.89 4.00 11.21
C VAL A 74 7.11 4.79 11.65
N ASN A 75 6.91 5.81 12.50
CA ASN A 75 8.02 6.59 13.00
C ASN A 75 7.70 7.25 14.35
N THR A 76 8.73 7.46 15.16
CA THR A 76 8.73 8.30 16.37
C THR A 76 8.73 9.80 16.08
N ASP A 77 9.22 10.20 14.89
CA ASP A 77 9.28 11.61 14.48
C ASP A 77 7.99 11.97 13.72
N ALA A 78 7.16 12.81 14.34
CA ALA A 78 5.88 13.23 13.79
C ALA A 78 6.04 14.09 12.52
N GLN A 79 7.12 14.86 12.41
CA GLN A 79 7.39 15.70 11.25
C GLN A 79 7.75 14.84 10.04
N ASP A 80 8.68 13.90 10.18
CA ASP A 80 9.03 12.98 9.10
C ASP A 80 7.82 12.12 8.68
N LEU A 81 7.09 11.60 9.65
CA LEU A 81 5.88 10.81 9.39
C LEU A 81 4.82 11.61 8.62
N PHE A 82 4.63 12.89 8.97
CA PHE A 82 3.67 13.78 8.29
C PHE A 82 3.98 13.91 6.79
N PHE A 83 5.25 14.02 6.40
CA PHE A 83 5.64 14.14 4.98
C PHE A 83 5.70 12.82 4.21
N SER A 84 5.74 11.68 4.90
CA SER A 84 5.73 10.37 4.24
C SER A 84 4.48 10.14 3.38
N LYS A 85 4.59 9.35 2.31
CA LYS A 85 3.49 9.01 1.39
C LYS A 85 3.19 7.51 1.47
N SER A 86 2.13 7.16 2.19
CA SER A 86 1.73 5.77 2.44
C SER A 86 0.22 5.65 2.51
N ASN A 87 -0.31 4.42 2.45
CA ASN A 87 -1.74 4.18 2.66
C ASN A 87 -2.14 4.44 4.11
N ALA A 88 -1.27 4.11 5.06
CA ALA A 88 -1.46 4.40 6.48
C ALA A 88 -0.18 4.90 7.15
N LYS A 89 -0.35 5.60 8.27
CA LYS A 89 0.72 6.14 9.10
C LYS A 89 0.45 5.80 10.56
N ILE A 90 1.49 5.48 11.31
CA ILE A 90 1.44 5.19 12.75
C ILE A 90 2.55 6.01 13.41
N LEU A 91 2.17 6.91 14.31
CA LEU A 91 3.12 7.59 15.19
C LEU A 91 3.33 6.70 16.40
N ILE A 92 4.57 6.35 16.70
CA ILE A 92 4.91 5.50 17.84
C ILE A 92 5.65 6.30 18.91
N GLY A 93 5.50 5.91 20.17
CA GLY A 93 6.15 6.59 21.29
C GLY A 93 5.62 8.00 21.54
N GLU A 94 4.30 8.21 21.47
CA GLU A 94 3.71 9.50 21.84
C GLU A 94 3.98 9.84 23.31
N GLU A 95 3.94 8.84 24.20
CA GLU A 95 4.29 9.01 25.61
C GLU A 95 5.80 8.98 25.82
N THR A 96 6.52 8.12 25.10
CA THR A 96 7.98 7.93 25.25
C THR A 96 8.82 9.09 24.73
N CYS A 97 8.51 9.62 23.54
CA CYS A 97 9.32 10.64 22.85
C CYS A 97 8.54 11.92 22.47
N GLY A 98 7.22 11.97 22.70
CA GLY A 98 6.41 13.16 22.43
C GLY A 98 6.33 13.54 20.95
N GLY A 99 6.60 12.60 20.04
CA GLY A 99 6.64 12.85 18.60
C GLY A 99 7.89 13.58 18.10
N LEU A 100 8.93 13.72 18.94
CA LEU A 100 10.19 14.40 18.59
C LEU A 100 11.25 13.46 18.01
N GLY A 101 11.00 12.16 18.00
CA GLY A 101 11.92 11.14 17.51
C GLY A 101 12.74 10.45 18.61
N ALA A 102 13.26 9.26 18.29
CA ALA A 102 14.09 8.44 19.19
C ALA A 102 15.53 8.95 19.40
N GLY A 103 15.94 10.02 18.70
CA GLY A 103 17.26 10.64 18.89
C GLY A 103 18.46 9.76 18.50
N GLY A 104 18.25 8.71 17.72
CA GLY A 104 19.30 7.75 17.35
C GLY A 104 19.61 6.71 18.43
N ILE A 105 18.73 6.55 19.43
CA ILE A 105 18.89 5.61 20.54
C ILE A 105 17.94 4.42 20.31
N PRO A 106 18.46 3.22 19.96
CA PRO A 106 17.63 2.05 19.66
C PRO A 106 16.64 1.66 20.77
N ASP A 107 17.07 1.73 22.03
CA ASP A 107 16.22 1.39 23.18
C ASP A 107 14.98 2.29 23.27
N VAL A 108 15.08 3.54 22.79
CA VAL A 108 13.94 4.48 22.75
C VAL A 108 12.97 4.10 21.63
N GLY A 109 13.48 3.70 20.46
CA GLY A 109 12.62 3.21 19.37
C GLY A 109 11.95 1.88 19.71
N GLU A 110 12.65 0.97 20.40
CA GLU A 110 12.09 -0.28 20.91
C GLU A 110 10.94 0.00 21.89
N ALA A 111 11.18 0.81 22.93
CA ALA A 111 10.13 1.17 23.89
C ALA A 111 8.94 1.89 23.23
N SER A 112 9.21 2.74 22.25
CA SER A 112 8.17 3.43 21.47
C SER A 112 7.31 2.45 20.67
N ALA A 113 7.91 1.40 20.11
CA ALA A 113 7.19 0.38 19.36
C ALA A 113 6.37 -0.55 20.28
N GLU A 114 6.90 -0.88 21.47
CA GLU A 114 6.17 -1.64 22.50
C GLU A 114 4.95 -0.86 23.01
N GLU A 115 5.09 0.44 23.27
CA GLU A 115 3.99 1.34 23.66
C GLU A 115 2.83 1.29 22.64
N SER A 116 3.15 1.18 21.36
CA SER A 116 2.19 1.21 20.25
C SER A 116 1.84 -0.17 19.68
N GLU A 117 2.18 -1.27 20.38
CA GLU A 117 2.03 -2.64 19.89
C GLU A 117 0.59 -2.95 19.44
N GLU A 118 -0.41 -2.55 20.24
CA GLU A 118 -1.82 -2.80 19.94
C GLU A 118 -2.31 -2.05 18.69
N GLU A 119 -1.82 -0.83 18.46
CA GLU A 119 -2.14 -0.07 17.26
C GLU A 119 -1.53 -0.72 16.00
N ILE A 120 -0.26 -1.12 16.09
CA ILE A 120 0.44 -1.81 15.01
C ILE A 120 -0.30 -3.11 14.67
N LYS A 121 -0.61 -3.95 15.66
CA LYS A 121 -1.37 -5.19 15.49
C LYS A 121 -2.71 -4.95 14.81
N LYS A 122 -3.48 -3.96 15.28
CA LYS A 122 -4.78 -3.63 14.70
C LYS A 122 -4.67 -3.20 13.24
N LYS A 123 -3.60 -2.48 12.87
CA LYS A 123 -3.40 -2.04 11.48
C LYS A 123 -3.12 -3.20 10.53
N ILE A 124 -2.35 -4.18 10.97
CA ILE A 124 -1.97 -5.35 10.17
C ILE A 124 -2.88 -6.57 10.37
N ASP A 125 -4.03 -6.38 10.99
CA ASP A 125 -4.95 -7.48 11.27
C ASP A 125 -5.35 -8.24 9.98
N GLY A 126 -5.34 -9.57 10.06
CA GLY A 126 -5.59 -10.45 8.92
C GLY A 126 -4.52 -10.45 7.83
N ALA A 127 -3.30 -9.96 8.10
CA ALA A 127 -2.18 -10.07 7.17
C ALA A 127 -1.79 -11.53 6.94
N ASP A 128 -1.62 -11.92 5.67
CA ASP A 128 -0.97 -13.17 5.30
C ASP A 128 0.55 -13.03 5.28
N MET A 129 1.03 -11.82 4.96
CA MET A 129 2.46 -11.51 4.87
C MET A 129 2.72 -10.04 5.21
N VAL A 130 3.77 -9.81 6.01
CA VAL A 130 4.22 -8.47 6.38
C VAL A 130 5.70 -8.34 6.04
N PHE A 131 6.04 -7.32 5.27
CA PHE A 131 7.42 -6.90 5.03
C PHE A 131 7.75 -5.74 5.96
N VAL A 132 8.88 -5.80 6.64
CA VAL A 132 9.41 -4.69 7.42
C VAL A 132 10.69 -4.20 6.74
N THR A 133 10.73 -2.91 6.42
CA THR A 133 11.89 -2.25 5.83
C THR A 133 12.33 -1.09 6.69
N CYS A 134 13.62 -1.03 6.98
CA CYS A 134 14.23 0.06 7.73
C CYS A 134 15.68 0.26 7.28
N GLY A 135 16.23 1.43 7.61
CA GLY A 135 17.67 1.65 7.60
C GLY A 135 18.20 1.44 9.01
N LEU A 136 18.96 0.37 9.23
CA LEU A 136 19.58 0.10 10.53
C LEU A 136 20.65 1.15 10.87
N GLY A 137 20.88 1.35 12.17
CA GLY A 137 21.88 2.28 12.71
C GLY A 137 21.30 3.60 13.25
N GLY A 138 19.99 3.82 13.08
CA GLY A 138 19.25 4.88 13.78
C GLY A 138 18.82 4.46 15.19
N GLY A 139 17.79 5.14 15.68
CA GLY A 139 17.05 4.75 16.89
C GLY A 139 15.89 3.84 16.59
#